data_AF-V4GWE8-F1
#
_entry.id   AF-V4GWE8-F1
#
_cell.length_a   1.000
_cell.length_b   1.000
_cell.length_c   1.000
_cell.angle_alpha   90.00
_cell.angle_beta   90.00
_cell.angle_gamma   90.00
#
_symmetry.space_group_name_H-M   'P 1'
#
loop_
_entity.id
_entity.type
_entity.pdbx_description
1 polymer ?
#
loop_
_entity_poly.entity_id
_entity_poly.type
_entity_poly.pdbx_seq_one_letter_code
_entity_poly.pdbx_strand_id
1 'polypeptide(L)' 'MAADEVAGWLAARSRATLALLGGSALALVGYRVVRLGGTDPDSVLAYVGASALVVGQVVAVVGLVVVAWRVLEA' A
#
# COMPACT_ATOMS: atom_id res chain seq x y z
N MET A 1 11.76 -29.04 -4.01
CA MET A 1 10.83 -28.20 -3.25
C MET A 1 9.53 -28.95 -3.12
N ALA A 2 9.06 -29.15 -1.89
CA ALA A 2 7.74 -29.71 -1.66
C ALA A 2 6.67 -28.75 -2.21
N ALA A 3 5.53 -29.25 -2.70
CA ALA A 3 4.47 -28.40 -3.25
C ALA A 3 4.01 -27.30 -2.27
N ASP A 4 4.07 -27.58 -0.96
CA ASP A 4 3.76 -26.64 0.12
C ASP A 4 4.76 -25.48 0.22
N GLU A 5 6.05 -25.71 -0.04
CA GLU A 5 7.06 -24.63 -0.08
C GLU A 5 6.82 -23.70 -1.25
N VAL A 6 6.47 -24.25 -2.42
CA VAL A 6 6.16 -23.47 -3.62
C VAL A 6 4.90 -22.63 -3.40
N ALA A 7 3.86 -23.22 -2.81
CA ALA A 7 2.63 -22.52 -2.47
C ALA A 7 2.86 -21.41 -1.42
N GLY A 8 3.67 -21.68 -0.39
CA GLY A 8 4.04 -20.69 0.63
C GLY A 8 4.84 -19.52 0.04
N TRP A 9 5.80 -19.82 -0.85
CA TRP A 9 6.58 -18.80 -1.55
C TRP A 9 5.70 -17.93 -2.46
N LEU A 10 4.82 -18.53 -3.25
CA LEU A 10 3.86 -17.82 -4.10
C LEU A 10 2.89 -16.97 -3.28
N ALA A 11 2.37 -17.50 -2.17
CA ALA A 11 1.47 -16.77 -1.29
C ALA A 11 2.14 -15.54 -0.66
N ALA A 12 3.39 -15.68 -0.22
CA ALA A 12 4.17 -14.56 0.31
C ALA A 12 4.43 -13.48 -0.76
N ARG A 13 4.79 -13.89 -1.99
CA ARG A 13 5.01 -12.97 -3.11
C ARG A 13 3.72 -12.23 -3.48
N SER A 14 2.59 -12.92 -3.54
CA SER A 14 1.29 -12.33 -3.81
C SER A 14 0.88 -11.32 -2.75
N ARG A 15 1.12 -11.61 -1.46
CA ARG A 15 0.82 -10.66 -0.37
C ARG A 15 1.63 -9.38 -0.45
N ALA A 16 2.92 -9.46 -0.79
CA ALA A 16 3.78 -8.28 -0.93
C ALA A 16 3.33 -7.38 -2.09
N THR A 17 3.00 -7.98 -3.23
CA THR A 17 2.44 -7.26 -4.38
C THR A 17 1.07 -6.65 -4.06
N LEU A 18 0.21 -7.38 -3.33
CA LEU A 18 -1.08 -6.87 -2.88
C LEU A 18 -0.93 -5.71 -1.89
N ALA A 19 0.06 -5.75 -1.00
CA ALA A 19 0.38 -4.62 -0.13
C ALA A 19 0.83 -3.40 -0.95
N LEU A 20 1.73 -3.60 -1.93
CA LEU A 20 2.16 -2.52 -2.83
C LEU A 20 0.98 -1.88 -3.58
N LEU A 21 0.16 -2.70 -4.24
CA LEU A 21 -0.96 -2.22 -5.05
C LEU A 21 -2.08 -1.64 -4.18
N GLY A 22 -2.44 -2.32 -3.10
CA GLY A 22 -3.47 -1.89 -2.15
C GLY A 22 -3.10 -0.59 -1.44
N GLY A 23 -1.85 -0.46 -0.99
CA GLY A 23 -1.32 0.77 -0.42
C GLY A 23 -1.35 1.93 -1.42
N SER A 24 -0.93 1.67 -2.67
CA SER A 24 -0.94 2.69 -3.73
C SER A 24 -2.37 3.13 -4.07
N ALA A 25 -3.31 2.21 -4.14
CA ALA A 25 -4.73 2.51 -4.36
C ALA A 25 -5.31 3.34 -3.21
N LEU A 26 -5.02 2.96 -1.96
CA LEU A 26 -5.44 3.73 -0.79
C LEU A 26 -4.85 5.15 -0.79
N ALA A 27 -3.58 5.29 -1.19
CA ALA A 27 -2.94 6.60 -1.31
C ALA A 27 -3.64 7.49 -2.36
N LEU A 28 -4.00 6.92 -3.51
CA LEU A 28 -4.75 7.63 -4.55
C LEU A 28 -6.15 8.03 -4.07
N VAL A 29 -6.85 7.16 -3.34
CA VAL A 29 -8.15 7.48 -2.74
C VAL A 29 -7.99 8.60 -1.72
N GLY A 30 -7.00 8.51 -0.82
CA GLY A 30 -6.69 9.55 0.17
C GLY A 30 -6.45 10.92 -0.50
N TYR A 31 -5.63 10.94 -1.56
CA TYR A 31 -5.40 12.16 -2.35
C TYR A 31 -6.69 12.74 -2.93
N ARG A 32 -7.56 11.89 -3.48
CA ARG A 32 -8.86 12.33 -4.03
C ARG A 32 -9.76 12.90 -2.94
N VAL A 33 -9.79 12.27 -1.77
CA VAL A 33 -10.56 12.74 -0.62
C VAL A 33 -10.02 14.09 -0.12
N VAL A 34 -8.71 14.27 0.01
CA VAL A 34 -8.12 15.59 0.34
C VAL A 34 -8.55 16.65 -0.66
N ARG A 35 -8.48 16.35 -1.96
CA ARG A 35 -8.92 17.29 -3.01
C ARG A 35 -10.41 17.64 -2.92
N LEU A 36 -11.25 16.72 -2.48
CA LEU A 36 -12.69 16.96 -2.27
C LEU A 36 -12.94 17.81 -1.01
N GLY A 37 -12.14 17.63 0.04
CA GLY A 37 -12.20 18.44 1.26
C GLY A 37 -11.83 19.91 1.06
N GLY A 38 -11.10 20.24 -0.01
CA GLY A 38 -10.76 21.61 -0.38
C GLY A 38 -9.69 22.24 0.51
N THR A 39 -9.68 23.57 0.60
CA THR A 39 -8.76 24.36 1.44
C THR A 39 -9.34 24.71 2.81
N ASP A 40 -10.46 24.09 3.18
CA ASP A 40 -11.09 24.32 4.48
C ASP A 40 -10.21 23.69 5.59
N PRO A 41 -9.61 24.50 6.48
CA PRO A 41 -8.70 24.02 7.51
C PRO A 41 -9.38 23.12 8.56
N ASP A 42 -10.71 23.18 8.68
CA ASP A 42 -11.50 22.40 9.63
C ASP A 42 -12.18 21.18 8.99
N SER A 43 -11.87 20.91 7.71
CA SER A 43 -12.46 19.79 6.97
C SER A 43 -11.98 18.44 7.50
N VAL A 44 -12.83 17.77 8.30
CA VAL A 44 -12.62 16.38 8.75
C VAL A 44 -12.32 15.46 7.58
N LEU A 45 -12.97 15.68 6.44
CA LEU A 45 -12.78 14.89 5.23
C LEU A 45 -11.34 15.05 4.68
N ALA A 46 -10.78 16.25 4.70
CA ALA A 46 -9.38 16.49 4.34
C ALA A 46 -8.41 15.76 5.28
N TYR A 47 -8.64 15.78 6.60
CA TYR A 47 -7.81 15.05 7.57
C TYR A 47 -7.87 13.54 7.39
N VAL A 48 -9.07 12.97 7.17
CA VAL A 48 -9.24 11.54 6.90
C VAL A 48 -8.56 11.17 5.58
N GLY A 49 -8.71 12.00 4.54
CA GLY A 49 -8.03 11.81 3.25
C GLY A 49 -6.50 11.84 3.39
N ALA A 50 -5.96 12.79 4.15
CA ALA A 50 -4.52 12.90 4.39
C ALA A 50 -4.00 11.69 5.18
N SER A 51 -4.76 11.24 6.18
CA SER A 51 -4.43 10.04 6.96
C SER A 51 -4.41 8.79 6.07
N ALA A 52 -5.44 8.61 5.23
CA ALA A 52 -5.50 7.53 4.25
C ALA A 52 -4.35 7.60 3.24
N LEU A 53 -3.97 8.82 2.81
CA LEU A 53 -2.83 9.04 1.93
C LEU A 53 -1.52 8.55 2.56
N VAL A 54 -1.23 8.98 3.79
CA VAL A 54 -0.02 8.59 4.52
C VAL A 54 0.01 7.08 4.78
N VAL A 55 -1.09 6.50 5.26
CA VAL A 55 -1.18 5.06 5.51
C VAL A 55 -0.99 4.28 4.21
N GLY A 56 -1.63 4.70 3.12
CA GLY A 56 -1.46 4.09 1.80
C GLY A 56 0.00 4.09 1.33
N GLN A 57 0.69 5.23 1.48
CA GLN A 57 2.11 5.33 1.14
C GLN A 57 2.99 4.40 1.99
N VAL A 58 2.78 4.33 3.30
CA VAL A 58 3.54 3.44 4.19
C VAL A 58 3.36 1.98 3.77
N VAL A 59 2.11 1.56 3.55
CA VAL A 59 1.80 0.18 3.10
C VAL A 59 2.43 -0.11 1.74
N ALA A 60 2.35 0.84 0.80
CA ALA A 60 2.95 0.70 -0.52
C ALA A 60 4.48 0.55 -0.45
N VAL A 61 5.15 1.38 0.36
CA VAL A 61 6.60 1.33 0.55
C VAL A 61 7.03 0.02 1.20
N VAL A 62 6.31 -0.45 2.23
CA VAL A 62 6.59 -1.77 2.84
C VAL A 62 6.43 -2.89 1.81
N GLY A 63 5.35 -2.87 1.03
CA GLY A 63 5.15 -3.82 -0.06
C GLY A 63 6.30 -3.78 -1.08
N LEU A 64 6.73 -2.59 -1.49
CA LEU A 64 7.85 -2.39 -2.41
C LEU A 64 9.16 -2.94 -1.85
N VAL A 65 9.49 -2.63 -0.58
CA VAL A 65 10.71 -3.10 0.09
C VAL A 65 10.72 -4.62 0.14
N VAL A 66 9.60 -5.26 0.51
CA VAL A 66 9.51 -6.72 0.54
C VAL A 66 9.66 -7.30 -0.86
N VAL A 67 9.04 -6.70 -1.88
CA VAL A 67 9.20 -7.14 -3.28
C VAL A 67 10.65 -7.00 -3.72
N ALA A 68 11.30 -5.86 -3.48
CA ALA A 68 12.68 -5.58 -3.86
C ALA A 68 13.66 -6.53 -3.16
N TRP A 69 13.50 -6.72 -1.85
CA TRP A 69 14.30 -7.66 -1.06
C TRP A 69 14.22 -9.07 -1.65
N ARG A 70 13.02 -9.54 -1.98
CA ARG A 70 12.82 -10.87 -2.59
C ARG A 70 13.35 -10.98 -4.02
N VAL A 71 13.50 -9.88 -4.75
CA VAL A 71 14.15 -9.86 -6.07
C VAL A 71 15.67 -9.94 -5.92
N LEU A 72 16.23 -9.32 -4.88
CA LEU A 72 17.68 -9.34 -4.60
C LEU A 72 18.15 -10.68 -4.00
N GLU A 73 17.28 -11.39 -3.28
CA GLU A 73 17.56 -12.74 -2.77
C GLU A 73 17.36 -13.86 -3.83
N ALA A 74 16.76 -13.55 -4.99
CA ALA A 74 16.45 -14.52 -6.06
C ALA A 74 17.56 -14.62 -7.09
#